data_AF-A0A392SC97-F1
#
_entry.id   AF-A0A392SC97-F1
#
_cell.length_a   1.000
_cell.length_b   1.000
_cell.length_c   1.000
_cell.angle_alpha   90.00
_cell.angle_beta   90.00
_cell.angle_gamma   90.00
#
_symmetry.space_group_name_H-M   'P 1'
#
loop_
_entity.id
_entity.type
_entity.pdbx_description
1 polymer ?
#
loop_
_entity_poly.entity_id
_entity_poly.type
_entity_poly.pdbx_seq_one_letter_code
_entity_poly.pdbx_strand_id
1 'polypeptide(L)' 'MCIDYRRLNSATRKDHLPLPFIDQMLERLAGKAYYCFLDGNSRYNQIVVDPADQEKMAFTCPFG' A
#
# COMPACT_ATOMS: atom_id res chain seq x y z
N MET A 1 -15.97 -3.67 -2.08
CA MET A 1 -16.29 -2.29 -2.48
C MET A 1 -15.07 -1.71 -3.18
N CYS A 2 -15.21 -1.12 -4.36
CA CYS A 2 -14.10 -0.46 -5.06
C CYS A 2 -14.42 1.03 -5.20
N ILE A 3 -13.54 1.88 -4.70
CA ILE A 3 -13.71 3.33 -4.69
C ILE A 3 -12.81 3.93 -5.77
N ASP A 4 -13.35 4.80 -6.61
CA ASP A 4 -12.60 5.42 -7.69
C ASP A 4 -11.74 6.60 -7.20
N TYR A 5 -10.51 6.29 -6.80
CA TYR A 5 -9.52 7.29 -6.38
C TYR A 5 -8.69 7.87 -7.53
N ARG A 6 -9.02 7.66 -8.82
CA ARG A 6 -8.17 8.12 -9.93
C ARG A 6 -7.89 9.62 -9.89
N ARG A 7 -8.92 10.43 -9.62
CA ARG A 7 -8.78 11.89 -9.49
C ARG A 7 -7.92 12.26 -8.28
N LEU A 8 -8.15 11.64 -7.13
CA LEU A 8 -7.37 11.87 -5.92
C LEU A 8 -5.89 11.51 -6.13
N ASN A 9 -5.60 10.34 -6.70
CA ASN A 9 -4.25 9.86 -6.97
C ASN A 9 -3.45 10.76 -7.92
N SER A 10 -4.13 11.50 -8.81
CA SER A 10 -3.48 12.49 -9.69
C SER A 10 -3.14 13.81 -8.98
N ALA A 11 -3.89 14.18 -7.95
CA ALA A 11 -3.68 15.39 -7.16
C ALA A 11 -2.67 15.16 -6.02
N THR A 12 -2.53 13.93 -5.54
CA THR A 12 -1.62 13.56 -4.47
C THR A 12 -0.17 13.50 -4.95
N ARG A 13 0.75 14.09 -4.18
CA ARG A 13 2.20 13.95 -4.40
C ARG A 13 2.62 12.50 -4.18
N LYS A 14 3.21 11.86 -5.18
CA LYS A 14 3.77 10.51 -5.05
C LYS A 14 4.99 10.53 -4.14
N ASP A 15 5.02 9.62 -3.19
CA ASP A 15 6.23 9.38 -2.39
C ASP A 15 7.26 8.64 -3.25
N HIS A 16 8.53 9.00 -3.08
CA HIS A 16 9.66 8.44 -3.81
C HIS A 16 10.40 7.40 -2.95
N LEU A 17 9.65 6.48 -2.34
CA LEU A 17 10.26 5.33 -1.67
C LEU A 17 10.69 4.30 -2.73
N PRO A 18 12.00 4.08 -2.95
CA PRO A 18 12.44 3.10 -3.93
C PRO A 18 12.05 1.71 -3.44
N LEU A 19 11.25 1.01 -4.22
CA LEU A 19 10.98 -0.40 -4.00
C LEU A 19 12.28 -1.17 -4.29
N PRO A 20 12.69 -2.11 -3.40
CA PRO A 20 13.87 -2.93 -3.66
C PRO A 20 13.66 -3.77 -4.91
N PHE A 21 14.72 -3.94 -5.70
CA PHE A 21 14.69 -4.83 -6.86
C PHE A 21 14.55 -6.29 -6.41
N ILE A 22 13.78 -7.07 -7.15
CA ILE A 22 13.51 -8.48 -6.83
C ILE A 22 14.81 -9.28 -6.79
N ASP A 23 15.75 -9.02 -7.71
CA ASP A 23 17.03 -9.74 -7.79
C ASP A 23 17.86 -9.59 -6.52
N GLN A 24 17.88 -8.39 -5.93
CA GLN A 24 18.56 -8.14 -4.66
C GLN A 24 17.93 -8.93 -3.50
N MET A 25 16.62 -9.14 -3.53
CA MET A 25 15.95 -9.97 -2.53
C MET A 25 16.27 -11.45 -2.74
N LEU A 26 16.31 -11.92 -3.99
CA LEU A 26 16.62 -13.31 -4.33
C LEU A 26 18.06 -13.69 -3.99
N GLU A 27 19.03 -12.81 -4.25
CA GLU A 27 20.43 -13.02 -3.84
C GLU A 27 20.58 -13.19 -2.33
N ARG A 28 19.82 -12.43 -1.53
CA ARG A 28 19.83 -12.55 -0.06
C ARG A 28 19.18 -13.85 0.43
N LEU A 29 18.26 -14.40 -0.35
CA LEU A 29 17.57 -15.65 -0.06
C LEU A 29 18.38 -16.87 -0.51
N ALA A 30 19.24 -16.72 -1.51
CA ALA A 30 20.09 -17.77 -2.03
C ALA A 30 20.99 -18.35 -0.92
N GLY A 31 20.98 -19.69 -0.79
CA GLY A 31 21.76 -20.40 0.24
C GLY A 31 21.08 -20.54 1.61
N LYS A 32 19.82 -20.08 1.78
CA LYS A 32 19.02 -20.39 2.97
C LYS A 32 18.23 -21.69 2.77
N ALA A 33 18.29 -22.60 3.73
CA ALA A 33 17.59 -23.88 3.67
C ALA A 33 16.09 -23.79 3.98
N TYR A 34 15.66 -22.74 4.69
CA TYR A 34 14.28 -22.52 5.11
C TYR A 34 13.90 -21.04 4.97
N TYR A 35 12.68 -20.78 4.52
CA TYR A 35 12.11 -19.44 4.43
C TYR A 35 10.63 -19.48 4.84
N CYS A 36 10.16 -18.41 5.46
CA CYS A 36 8.76 -18.21 5.82
C CYS A 36 8.26 -16.94 5.12
N PHE A 37 7.15 -17.05 4.40
CA PHE A 37 6.48 -15.89 3.80
C PHE A 37 5.36 -15.44 4.73
N LEU A 38 5.42 -14.18 5.17
CA LEU A 38 4.34 -13.54 5.91
C LEU A 38 3.61 -12.61 4.94
N ASP A 39 2.33 -12.87 4.76
CA ASP A 39 1.50 -12.06 3.87
C ASP A 39 0.77 -10.96 4.64
N GLY A 40 0.78 -9.75 4.08
CA GLY A 40 0.09 -8.57 4.58
C GLY A 40 -1.14 -8.25 3.75
N ASN A 41 -1.95 -9.26 3.39
CA ASN A 41 -3.07 -9.13 2.44
C ASN A 41 -4.08 -8.01 2.80
N SER A 42 -4.15 -7.62 4.07
CA SER A 42 -5.02 -6.54 4.57
C SER A 42 -4.27 -5.31 5.06
N ARG A 43 -2.98 -5.17 4.73
CA ARG A 43 -2.12 -4.10 5.26
C ARG A 43 -2.65 -2.71 4.91
N TYR A 44 -3.26 -2.55 3.73
CA TYR A 44 -3.91 -1.30 3.34
C TYR A 44 -5.01 -0.83 4.32
N ASN A 45 -5.68 -1.76 5.00
CA ASN A 45 -6.75 -1.46 5.96
C ASN A 45 -6.27 -1.44 7.42
N GLN A 46 -5.02 -1.84 7.68
CA GLN A 46 -4.43 -1.89 9.02
C GLN A 46 -3.59 -0.65 9.33
N ILE A 47 -3.09 0.04 8.29
CA ILE A 47 -2.34 1.28 8.44
C ILE A 47 -3.32 2.43 8.65
N VAL A 48 -3.17 3.12 9.77
CA VAL A 48 -3.98 4.30 10.09
C VAL A 48 -3.51 5.48 9.25
N VAL A 49 -4.48 6.16 8.62
CA VAL A 49 -4.26 7.41 7.87
C VAL A 49 -4.12 8.55 8.86
N ASP A 50 -3.20 9.47 8.59
CA ASP A 50 -3.03 10.70 9.38
C ASP A 50 -4.39 11.42 9.54
N PRO A 51 -4.80 11.81 10.75
CA PRO A 51 -6.08 12.48 11.00
C PRO A 51 -6.34 13.67 10.06
N ALA A 52 -5.32 14.42 9.65
CA ALA A 52 -5.47 15.56 8.75
C ALA A 52 -5.80 15.16 7.30
N ASP A 53 -5.48 13.93 6.90
CA ASP A 53 -5.67 13.42 5.54
C ASP A 53 -6.89 12.48 5.42
N GLN A 54 -7.54 12.12 6.53
CA GLN A 54 -8.71 11.22 6.53
C GLN A 54 -9.87 11.76 5.67
N GLU A 55 -10.12 13.08 5.72
CA GLU A 55 -11.18 13.71 4.91
C GLU A 55 -10.93 13.57 3.40
N LYS A 56 -9.67 13.55 2.97
CA LYS A 56 -9.29 13.40 1.55
C LYS A 56 -9.63 12.00 1.02
N MET A 57 -9.78 11.02 1.90
CA MET A 57 -10.14 9.64 1.58
C MET A 57 -11.64 9.35 1.73
N ALA A 58 -12.46 10.36 2.04
CA ALA A 58 -13.90 10.21 2.10
C ALA A 58 -14.49 9.86 0.72
N PHE A 59 -15.49 8.98 0.70
CA PHE A 59 -16.21 8.59 -0.51
C PHE A 59 -17.72 8.75 -0.29
N THR A 60 -18.44 9.03 -1.37
CA THR A 60 -19.89 9.23 -1.31
C THR A 60 -20.60 7.89 -1.48
N CYS A 61 -21.39 7.49 -0.48
CA CYS A 61 -22.33 6.39 -0.58
C CYS A 61 -23.67 6.89 -1.18
N PRO A 62 -24.40 6.07 -1.97
CA PRO A 62 -25.70 6.44 -2.51
C PRO A 62 -26.76 6.82 -1.45
N PHE A 63 -26.60 6.35 -0.21
CA PHE A 63 -27.55 6.55 0.88
C PHE A 63 -26.98 7.32 2.10
N GLY A 64 -25.74 7.81 2.01
CA GLY A 64 -25.02 8.40 3.15
C GLY A 64 -24.40 7.35 4.04
#